data_AF-A0A970YQZ0-F1
#
_entry.id   AF-A0A970YQZ0-F1
#
_cell.length_a   1.000
_cell.length_b   1.000
_cell.length_c   1.000
_cell.angle_alpha   90.00
_cell.angle_beta   90.00
_cell.angle_gamma   90.00
#
_symmetry.space_group_name_H-M   'P 1'
#
loop_
_entity.id
_entity.type
_entity.pdbx_description
1 polymer ?
#
loop_
_entity_poly.entity_id
_entity_poly.type
_entity_poly.pdbx_seq_one_letter_code
_entity_poly.pdbx_strand_id
1 'polypeptide(L)' 'IHVSNVMFWDNKAKAPTRIGYTVENGAKKRVSKKSGQILD' A
#
# COMPACT_ATOMS: atom_id res chain seq x y z
N ILE A 1 8.71 7.79 17.52
CA ILE A 1 8.32 6.44 17.08
C ILE A 1 9.08 6.12 15.80
N HIS A 2 9.64 4.92 15.64
CA HIS A 2 10.44 4.60 14.45
C HIS A 2 9.53 4.17 13.29
N VAL A 3 9.74 4.78 12.11
CA VAL A 3 8.90 4.55 10.93
C VAL A 3 8.90 3.10 10.44
N SER A 4 9.94 2.32 10.74
CA SER A 4 10.02 0.90 10.37
C SER A 4 9.06 0.00 11.15
N ASN A 5 8.50 0.47 12.27
CA ASN A 5 7.51 -0.28 13.05
C ASN A 5 6.07 0.09 12.68
N VAL A 6 5.86 0.93 11.67
CA VAL A 6 4.54 1.37 11.22
C VAL A 6 4.20 0.71 9.89
N MET A 7 3.06 0.02 9.86
CA MET A 7 2.49 -0.52 8.62
C MET A 7 1.38 0.40 8.10
N PHE A 8 1.15 0.38 6.79
CA PHE A 8 0.06 1.13 6.19
C PHE A 8 -1.28 0.51 6.60
N TRP A 9 -2.18 1.35 7.12
CA TRP A 9 -3.51 0.91 7.51
C TRP A 9 -4.48 1.06 6.34
N ASP A 10 -5.01 -0.07 5.87
CA ASP A 10 -5.99 -0.08 4.80
C ASP A 10 -7.41 -0.09 5.39
N ASN A 11 -8.12 1.02 5.27
CA ASN A 11 -9.48 1.17 5.79
C ASN A 11 -10.48 0.18 5.17
N LYS A 12 -10.24 -0.28 3.94
CA LYS A 12 -11.13 -1.23 3.25
C LYS A 12 -10.93 -2.65 3.76
N ALA A 13 -9.68 -3.02 4.03
CA ALA A 13 -9.33 -4.33 4.58
C ALA A 13 -9.39 -4.37 6.13
N LYS A 14 -9.61 -3.22 6.78
CA LYS A 14 -9.54 -3.02 8.25
C LYS A 14 -8.33 -3.72 8.87
N ALA A 15 -7.21 -3.69 8.17
CA ALA A 15 -6.02 -4.46 8.51
C ALA A 15 -4.76 -3.73 8.05
N PRO A 16 -3.62 -3.97 8.72
CA PRO A 16 -2.34 -3.50 8.24
C PRO A 16 -1.96 -4.24 6.96
N THR A 17 -1.53 -3.50 5.93
CA THR A 17 -1.14 -4.06 4.64
C THR A 17 0.26 -3.62 4.26
N ARG A 18 0.95 -4.51 3.53
CA ARG A 18 2.24 -4.19 2.93
C ARG A 18 2.00 -3.49 1.59
N ILE A 19 2.72 -2.40 1.36
CA ILE A 19 2.72 -1.68 0.09
C ILE A 19 3.65 -2.41 -0.89
N GLY A 20 3.13 -2.72 -2.08
CA GLY A 20 3.89 -3.07 -3.27
C GLY A 20 3.96 -1.87 -4.23
N TYR A 21 4.79 -1.99 -5.26
CA TYR A 21 4.88 -1.00 -6.34
C TYR A 21 4.49 -1.70 -7.63
N THR A 22 3.57 -1.10 -8.37
CA THR A 22 3.17 -1.56 -9.70
C THR A 22 3.30 -0.39 -10.66
N VAL A 23 3.79 -0.66 -11.87
CA VAL A 23 3.87 0.33 -12.93
C VAL A 23 2.72 0.06 -13.89
N GLU A 24 1.66 0.85 -13.79
CA GLU A 24 0.60 0.90 -14.80
C GLU A 24 0.74 2.21 -15.57
N ASN A 25 0.82 2.12 -16.89
CA ASN A 25 0.91 3.26 -17.81
C ASN A 25 2.11 4.20 -17.59
N GLY A 26 3.27 3.65 -17.21
CA GLY A 26 4.52 4.42 -17.08
C GLY A 26 4.67 5.22 -15.78
N ALA A 27 3.64 5.28 -14.94
CA ALA A 27 3.69 5.90 -13.62
C ALA A 27 3.87 4.83 -12.53
N LYS A 28 4.79 5.07 -11.58
CA LYS A 28 4.97 4.21 -10.41
C LYS A 28 3.84 4.47 -9.42
N LYS A 29 2.93 3.52 -9.27
CA LYS A 29 1.86 3.59 -8.27
C LYS A 29 2.16 2.67 -7.10
N ARG A 30 1.80 3.12 -5.90
CA ARG A 30 1.87 2.29 -4.70
C ARG A 30 0.61 1.45 -4.67
N VAL A 31 0.71 0.16 -4.40
CA VAL A 31 -0.46 -0.73 -4.39
C VAL A 31 -0.48 -1.50 -3.07
N SER A 32 -1.62 -1.52 -2.39
CA SER A 32 -1.83 -2.34 -1.20
C SER A 32 -1.86 -3.81 -1.64
N LYS A 33 -0.87 -4.63 -1.22
CA LYS A 33 -0.80 -6.06 -1.63
C LYS A 33 -2.02 -6.88 -1.19
N LYS A 34 -2.74 -6.44 -0.16
CA LYS A 34 -3.88 -7.18 0.41
C LYS A 34 -5.21 -6.83 -0.25
N SER A 35 -5.40 -5.58 -0.66
CA SER A 35 -6.69 -5.12 -1.22
C SER A 35 -6.63 -4.76 -2.70
N GLY A 36 -5.43 -4.73 -3.30
CA GLY A 36 -5.22 -4.26 -4.66
C GLY A 36 -5.52 -2.76 -4.83
N GLN A 37 -5.76 -2.01 -3.75
CA GLN A 37 -5.98 -0.57 -3.86
C GLN A 37 -4.72 0.12 -4.31
N ILE A 38 -4.87 0.89 -5.37
CA ILE A 38 -3.90 1.87 -5.82
C ILE A 38 -3.90 3.00 -4.79
N LEU A 39 -2.81 3.08 -4.04
CA LEU A 39 -2.37 4.27 -3.35
C LEU A 39 -1.68 5.14 -4.41
N ASP A 40 -2.39 6.17 -4.87
CA ASP A 40 -1.87 7.13 -5.85
C ASP A 40 -0.55 7.76 -5.37
#